data_AF-A0A1M6KXH7-F1
#
_entry.id   AF-A0A1M6KXH7-F1
#
_cell.length_a   1.000
_cell.length_b   1.000
_cell.length_c   1.000
_cell.angle_alpha   90.00
_cell.angle_beta   90.00
_cell.angle_gamma   90.00
#
_symmetry.space_group_name_H-M   'P 1'
#
loop_
_entity.id
_entity.type
_entity.pdbx_description
1 polymer ?
#
loop_
_entity_poly.entity_id
_entity_poly.type
_entity_poly.pdbx_seq_one_letter_code
_entity_poly.pdbx_strand_id
1 'polypeptide(L)'
;MFERLDKVRSDLKRAEAKRDEWDNKVKNLQKKCAEIEKTCIHDMMVAAELTPEQLANLIAYSKDNLPGNKPIEEIANTNVVKEDDFDEEY
;
A
#
# COMPACT_ATOMS: atom_id res chain seq x y z
N MET A 1 9.24 -34.33 -42.97
CA MET A 1 9.16 -32.86 -43.13
C MET A 1 8.07 -32.27 -42.23
N PHE A 2 6.86 -32.85 -42.20
CA PHE A 2 5.77 -32.44 -41.31
C PHE A 2 6.05 -32.66 -39.81
N GLU A 3 6.72 -33.76 -39.41
CA GLU A 3 7.05 -34.03 -38.00
C GLU A 3 7.88 -32.94 -37.32
N ARG A 4 8.80 -32.29 -38.06
CA ARG A 4 9.57 -31.15 -37.53
C ARG A 4 8.68 -29.95 -37.26
N LEU A 5 7.69 -29.72 -38.13
CA LEU A 5 6.73 -28.63 -38.01
C LEU A 5 5.72 -28.89 -36.89
N ASP A 6 5.29 -30.13 -36.72
CA ASP A 6 4.41 -30.53 -35.61
C ASP A 6 5.12 -30.41 -34.25
N LYS A 7 6.41 -30.77 -34.19
CA LYS A 7 7.23 -30.56 -32.99
C LYS A 7 7.32 -29.07 -32.62
N VAL A 8 7.63 -28.22 -33.59
CA VAL A 8 7.71 -26.75 -33.37
C VAL A 8 6.36 -26.18 -32.92
N ARG A 9 5.24 -26.63 -33.51
CA ARG A 9 3.89 -26.22 -33.07
C ARG A 9 3.58 -26.68 -31.64
N SER A 10 3.98 -27.88 -31.26
CA SER A 10 3.82 -28.40 -29.91
C SER A 10 4.61 -27.59 -28.89
N ASP A 11 5.87 -27.27 -29.21
CA ASP A 11 6.74 -26.46 -28.36
C ASP A 11 6.21 -25.02 -28.23
N LEU A 12 5.70 -24.44 -29.31
CA LEU A 12 5.04 -23.13 -29.29
C LEU A 12 3.81 -23.13 -28.38
N LYS A 13 2.92 -24.12 -28.52
CA LYS A 13 1.73 -24.23 -27.65
C LYS A 13 2.10 -24.39 -26.17
N ARG A 14 3.20 -25.10 -25.89
CA ARG A 14 3.72 -25.24 -24.53
C ARG A 14 4.28 -23.92 -24.00
N ALA A 15 4.98 -23.14 -24.84
CA ALA A 15 5.49 -21.83 -24.47
C ALA A 15 4.35 -20.84 -24.21
N GLU A 16 3.32 -20.83 -25.04
CA GLU A 16 2.11 -20.02 -24.84
C GLU A 16 1.40 -20.39 -23.54
N ALA A 17 1.19 -21.68 -23.26
CA ALA A 17 0.58 -22.12 -22.01
C ALA A 17 1.39 -21.68 -20.77
N LYS A 18 2.73 -21.75 -20.85
CA LYS A 18 3.60 -21.24 -19.78
C LYS A 18 3.46 -19.72 -19.64
N ARG A 19 3.46 -18.97 -20.74
CA ARG A 19 3.27 -17.51 -20.69
C ARG A 19 1.95 -17.17 -19.99
N ASP A 20 0.86 -17.83 -20.38
CA ASP A 20 -0.46 -17.56 -19.80
C ASP A 20 -0.51 -17.93 -18.30
N GLU A 21 0.19 -19.00 -17.87
CA GLU A 21 0.36 -19.34 -16.45
C GLU A 21 1.12 -18.23 -15.69
N TRP A 22 2.22 -17.74 -16.26
CA TRP A 22 3.00 -16.65 -15.66
C TRP A 22 2.21 -15.35 -15.61
N ASP A 23 1.45 -15.01 -16.65
CA ASP A 23 0.60 -13.82 -16.69
C ASP A 23 -0.47 -13.88 -15.59
N ASN A 24 -1.09 -15.04 -15.38
CA ASN A 24 -2.02 -15.25 -14.27
C ASN A 24 -1.34 -15.10 -12.91
N LYS A 25 -0.11 -15.63 -12.77
CA LYS A 25 0.67 -15.47 -11.53
C LYS A 25 1.02 -14.02 -11.26
N VAL A 26 1.40 -13.25 -12.27
CA VAL A 26 1.66 -11.81 -12.16
C VAL A 26 0.41 -11.07 -11.69
N LYS A 27 -0.75 -11.31 -12.32
CA LYS A 27 -2.03 -10.69 -11.91
C LYS A 27 -2.38 -11.01 -10.45
N ASN A 28 -2.21 -12.27 -10.04
CA ASN A 28 -2.46 -12.68 -8.66
C ASN A 28 -1.52 -12.02 -7.66
N LEU A 29 -0.22 -11.92 -7.99
CA LEU A 29 0.76 -11.25 -7.14
C LEU A 29 0.48 -9.74 -7.04
N GLN A 30 0.14 -9.07 -8.14
CA GLN A 30 -0.24 -7.66 -8.13
C GLN A 30 -1.46 -7.42 -7.22
N LYS A 31 -2.49 -8.26 -7.32
CA LYS A 31 -3.66 -8.19 -6.44
C LYS A 31 -3.27 -8.37 -4.97
N LYS A 32 -2.44 -9.38 -4.67
CA LYS A 32 -1.98 -9.65 -3.31
C LYS A 32 -1.12 -8.51 -2.74
N CYS A 33 -0.22 -7.93 -3.54
CA CYS A 33 0.55 -6.76 -3.12
C CYS A 33 -0.36 -5.58 -2.78
N ALA A 34 -1.32 -5.25 -3.66
CA ALA A 34 -2.26 -4.16 -3.41
C ALA A 34 -3.15 -4.40 -2.18
N GLU A 35 -3.51 -5.65 -1.88
CA GLU A 35 -4.25 -6.00 -0.66
C GLU A 35 -3.38 -5.82 0.59
N ILE A 36 -2.13 -6.30 0.56
CA ILE A 36 -1.18 -6.15 1.67
C ILE A 36 -0.87 -4.68 1.93
N GLU A 37 -0.63 -3.88 0.88
CA GLU A 37 -0.40 -2.43 1.01
C GLU A 37 -1.57 -1.73 1.69
N LYS A 38 -2.82 -2.14 1.40
CA LYS A 38 -4.02 -1.60 2.06
C LYS A 38 -4.11 -1.94 3.55
N THR A 39 -3.66 -3.13 3.95
CA THR A 39 -3.74 -3.58 5.35
C THR A 39 -2.48 -3.29 6.16
N CYS A 40 -1.36 -2.99 5.51
CA CYS A 40 -0.07 -2.76 6.16
C CYS A 40 -0.13 -1.65 7.22
N ILE A 41 -0.91 -0.59 6.97
CA ILE A 41 -1.09 0.51 7.92
C ILE A 41 -1.82 0.04 9.18
N HIS A 42 -2.78 -0.89 9.06
CA HIS A 42 -3.50 -1.43 10.20
C HIS A 42 -2.58 -2.22 11.13
N ASP A 43 -1.73 -3.09 10.57
CA ASP A 43 -0.78 -3.89 11.35
C ASP A 43 0.25 -3.00 12.05
N MET A 44 0.74 -1.96 11.34
CA MET A 44 1.65 -0.95 11.93
C MET A 44 0.99 -0.17 13.06
N MET A 45 -0.28 0.20 12.91
CA MET A 45 -1.06 0.93 13.90
C MET A 45 -1.26 0.10 15.18
N VAL A 46 -1.63 -1.18 15.04
CA VAL A 46 -1.80 -2.09 16.19
C VAL A 46 -0.47 -2.34 16.89
N ALA A 47 0.62 -2.54 16.16
CA ALA A 47 1.95 -2.73 16.73
C ALA A 47 2.46 -1.51 17.52
N ALA A 48 1.97 -0.31 17.18
CA ALA A 48 2.28 0.94 17.88
C ALA A 48 1.27 1.29 19.00
N GLU A 49 0.29 0.41 19.27
CA GLU A 49 -0.79 0.64 20.25
C GLU A 49 -1.61 1.93 19.98
N LEU A 50 -1.79 2.30 18.70
CA LEU A 50 -2.51 3.49 18.28
C LEU A 50 -3.93 3.18 17.80
N THR A 51 -4.85 4.13 17.96
CA THR A 51 -6.14 4.15 17.26
C THR A 51 -6.04 4.87 15.91
N PRO A 52 -7.01 4.70 14.99
CA PRO A 52 -7.03 5.45 13.73
C PRO A 52 -7.00 6.97 13.92
N GLU A 53 -7.71 7.50 14.91
CA GLU A 53 -7.74 8.92 15.25
C GLU A 53 -6.36 9.40 15.75
N GLN A 54 -5.72 8.63 16.61
CA GLN A 54 -4.39 8.93 17.14
C GLN A 54 -3.32 8.92 16.04
N LEU A 55 -3.41 7.97 15.10
CA LEU A 55 -2.54 7.94 13.92
C LEU A 55 -2.77 9.18 13.03
N ALA A 56 -4.02 9.60 12.85
CA ALA A 56 -4.35 10.81 12.09
C ALA A 56 -3.76 12.08 12.74
N ASN A 57 -3.89 12.21 14.07
CA ASN A 57 -3.30 13.31 14.84
C ASN A 57 -1.78 13.34 14.71
N LEU A 58 -1.12 12.17 14.78
CA LEU A 58 0.33 12.05 14.60
C LEU A 58 0.79 12.50 13.20
N ILE A 59 0.07 12.08 12.16
CA ILE A 59 0.35 12.50 10.78
C ILE A 59 0.17 14.01 10.62
N ALA A 60 -0.92 14.58 11.17
CA ALA A 60 -1.16 16.02 11.13
C ALA A 60 -0.05 16.80 11.84
N TYR A 61 0.30 16.40 13.06
CA TYR A 61 1.38 17.03 13.83
C TYR A 61 2.73 17.00 13.11
N SER A 62 3.07 15.87 12.46
CA SER A 62 4.35 15.69 11.77
C SER A 62 4.57 16.57 10.54
N LYS A 63 3.52 17.22 10.01
CA LYS A 63 3.65 18.14 8.87
C LYS A 63 4.37 19.42 9.25
N ASP A 64 4.06 19.94 10.44
CA ASP A 64 4.54 21.25 10.91
C ASP A 64 5.57 21.13 12.04
N ASN A 65 5.81 19.92 12.55
CA ASN A 65 6.72 19.66 13.67
C ASN A 65 7.81 18.64 13.29
N LEU A 66 9.04 18.92 13.72
CA LEU A 66 10.17 18.01 13.52
C LEU A 66 10.03 16.77 14.43
N PRO A 67 10.30 15.55 13.93
CA PRO A 67 10.26 14.34 14.77
C PRO A 67 11.25 14.46 15.94
N GLY A 68 10.78 14.24 17.17
CA GLY A 68 11.61 14.18 18.38
C GLY A 68 11.39 15.30 19.40
N ASN A 69 10.51 16.28 19.14
CA ASN A 69 10.25 17.35 20.11
C ASN A 69 9.32 16.92 21.27
N LYS A 70 8.53 15.86 21.07
CA LYS A 70 7.54 15.35 22.03
C LYS A 70 7.35 13.82 21.89
N PRO A 71 6.99 13.10 22.98
CA PRO A 71 6.64 11.68 22.91
C PRO A 71 5.37 11.44 22.07
N ILE A 72 5.31 10.27 21.42
CA ILE A 72 4.21 9.90 20.51
C ILE A 72 2.84 9.94 21.19
N GLU A 73 2.75 9.47 22.44
CA GLU A 73 1.50 9.47 23.22
C GLU A 73 0.93 10.87 23.43
N GLU A 74 1.79 11.88 23.68
CA GLU A 74 1.35 13.27 23.85
C GLU A 74 0.79 13.83 22.54
N ILE A 75 1.46 13.52 21.42
CA ILE A 75 1.05 13.98 20.10
C ILE A 75 -0.26 13.29 19.66
N ALA A 76 -0.32 11.96 19.79
CA ALA A 76 -1.46 11.13 19.41
C ALA A 76 -2.75 11.52 20.12
N ASN A 77 -2.65 11.89 21.40
CA ASN A 77 -3.79 12.31 22.23
C ASN A 77 -4.17 13.79 22.07
N THR A 78 -3.37 14.57 21.33
CA THR A 78 -3.71 15.96 21.04
C THR A 78 -4.66 16.00 19.84
N ASN A 79 -5.87 16.54 20.04
CA ASN A 79 -6.75 16.86 18.91
C ASN A 79 -6.11 18.00 18.11
N VAL A 80 -5.41 17.64 17.02
CA VAL A 80 -4.94 18.63 16.05
C VAL A 80 -6.16 19.05 15.25
N VAL A 81 -6.90 20.03 15.78
CA VAL A 81 -7.96 20.71 15.03
C VAL A 81 -7.25 21.33 13.83
N LYS A 82 -7.68 20.96 12.62
CA LYS A 82 -7.30 21.73 11.43
C LYS A 82 -7.85 23.13 11.63
N GLU A 83 -6.99 24.08 11.95
CA GLU A 83 -7.28 25.49 11.69
C GLU A 83 -7.25 25.65 10.16
N ASP A 84 -8.29 25.18 9.48
CA ASP A 84 -8.53 25.54 8.08
C ASP A 84 -9.22 26.92 8.09
N ASP A 85 -8.42 27.96 7.85
CA ASP A 85 -8.75 29.26 7.24
C ASP A 85 -10.04 29.98 7.68
N PHE A 86 -9.97 30.75 8.78
CA PHE A 86 -10.85 31.91 9.00
C PHE A 86 -10.15 33.20 8.57
N ASP A 87 -9.83 33.33 7.29
CA ASP A 87 -9.64 34.65 6.67
C ASP A 87 -10.95 35.04 5.96
N GLU A 88 -11.99 35.32 6.76
CA GLU A 88 -13.07 36.21 6.32
C GLU A 88 -12.57 37.65 6.49
N GLU A 89 -11.81 38.14 5.50
CA GLU A 89 -11.52 39.56 5.38
C GLU A 89 -12.74 40.28 4.77
N TYR A 90 -13.23 41.27 5.52
CA TYR A 90 -14.46 42.06 5.32
C TYR A 90 -14.57 42.82 3.99
#